data_AF-A0A1H2R1J9-F1
#
_entry.id   AF-A0A1H2R1J9-F1
#
_cell.length_a   1.000
_cell.length_b   1.000
_cell.length_c   1.000
_cell.angle_alpha   90.00
_cell.angle_beta   90.00
_cell.angle_gamma   90.00
#
_symmetry.space_group_name_H-M   'P 1'
#
loop_
_entity.id
_entity.type
_entity.pdbx_description
1 polymer ?
#
loop_
_entity_poly.entity_id
_entity_poly.type
_entity_poly.pdbx_seq_one_letter_code
_entity_poly.pdbx_strand_id
1 'polypeptide(L)'
;MNDLDPTEDDLIRLLVDSWAALRAGTLAEDQQALLDRERPQWQCEAANLIAEGLLAYVTVEMVEPDLAYDREVDPHNTPTPQDYAARLGAHMMDFVDYRGDLVKTRRLGTH
;
A
#
# COMPACT_ATOMS: atom_id res chain seq x y z
N MET A 1 -22.85 -21.32 20.80
CA MET A 1 -22.27 -21.54 19.47
C MET A 1 -21.86 -20.14 19.03
N ASN A 2 -20.58 -19.79 19.19
CA ASN A 2 -20.12 -18.44 18.83
C ASN A 2 -20.06 -18.38 17.31
N ASP A 3 -20.93 -17.59 16.70
CA ASP A 3 -20.80 -17.13 15.32
C ASP A 3 -19.48 -16.36 15.21
N LEU A 4 -18.45 -17.05 14.73
CA LEU A 4 -17.19 -16.44 14.33
C LEU A 4 -17.38 -15.88 12.92
N ASP A 5 -18.23 -14.86 12.80
CA ASP A 5 -18.24 -14.06 11.60
C ASP A 5 -16.86 -13.41 11.46
N PRO A 6 -16.24 -13.46 10.27
CA PRO A 6 -14.93 -12.87 10.05
C PRO A 6 -14.98 -11.37 10.38
N THR A 7 -13.96 -10.90 11.09
CA THR A 7 -13.86 -9.47 11.42
C THR A 7 -13.57 -8.65 10.16
N GLU A 8 -13.79 -7.34 10.22
CA GLU A 8 -13.43 -6.42 9.13
C GLU A 8 -11.93 -6.53 8.79
N ASP A 9 -11.07 -6.64 9.81
CA ASP A 9 -9.64 -6.85 9.62
C ASP A 9 -9.32 -8.16 8.90
N ASP A 10 -10.04 -9.24 9.19
CA ASP A 10 -9.85 -10.53 8.52
C ASP A 10 -10.24 -10.45 7.05
N LEU A 11 -11.31 -9.70 6.73
CA LEU A 11 -11.71 -9.43 5.36
C LEU A 11 -10.69 -8.56 4.63
N ILE A 12 -10.14 -7.53 5.27
CA ILE A 12 -9.07 -6.70 4.70
C ILE A 12 -7.84 -7.55 4.40
N ARG A 13 -7.39 -8.39 5.34
CA ARG A 13 -6.25 -9.31 5.14
C ARG A 13 -6.50 -10.26 3.97
N LEU A 14 -7.69 -10.88 3.91
CA LEU A 14 -8.07 -11.77 2.81
C LEU A 14 -7.98 -11.06 1.45
N LEU A 15 -8.50 -9.83 1.36
CA LEU A 15 -8.47 -9.03 0.13
C LEU A 15 -7.05 -8.70 -0.33
N VAL A 16 -6.23 -8.20 0.60
CA VAL A 16 -4.84 -7.81 0.32
C VAL A 16 -4.01 -9.03 -0.08
N ASP A 17 -4.13 -10.14 0.65
CA ASP A 17 -3.41 -11.39 0.34
C ASP A 17 -3.83 -11.96 -1.02
N SER A 18 -5.14 -12.00 -1.29
CA SER A 18 -5.65 -12.48 -2.58
C SER A 18 -5.17 -11.59 -3.73
N TRP A 19 -5.08 -10.27 -3.52
CA TRP A 19 -4.59 -9.34 -4.52
C TRP A 19 -3.09 -9.54 -4.76
N ALA A 20 -2.30 -9.72 -3.70
CA ALA A 20 -0.87 -10.01 -3.81
C ALA A 20 -0.62 -11.33 -4.56
N ALA A 21 -1.36 -12.39 -4.20
CA ALA A 21 -1.30 -13.68 -4.88
C ALA A 21 -1.70 -13.56 -6.36
N LEU A 22 -2.74 -12.78 -6.69
CA LEU A 22 -3.13 -12.52 -8.07
C LEU A 22 -2.01 -11.82 -8.85
N ARG A 23 -1.36 -10.80 -8.26
CA ARG A 23 -0.24 -10.08 -8.90
C ARG A 23 1.02 -10.92 -9.06
N ALA A 24 1.20 -11.93 -8.21
CA ALA A 24 2.28 -12.91 -8.27
C ALA A 24 1.96 -14.10 -9.20
N GLY A 25 0.71 -14.25 -9.65
CA GLY A 25 0.28 -15.38 -10.47
C GLY A 25 0.10 -16.69 -9.68
N THR A 26 -0.14 -16.59 -8.37
CA THR A 26 -0.27 -17.75 -7.46
C THR A 26 -1.67 -17.88 -6.86
N LEU A 27 -2.62 -17.00 -7.23
CA LEU A 27 -4.01 -17.11 -6.78
C LEU A 27 -4.69 -18.30 -7.49
N ALA A 28 -5.33 -19.18 -6.71
CA ALA A 28 -6.06 -20.31 -7.26
C ALA A 28 -7.33 -19.87 -8.00
N GLU A 29 -7.65 -20.53 -9.12
CA GLU A 29 -8.78 -20.17 -9.99
C GLU A 29 -10.14 -20.25 -9.26
N ASP A 30 -10.31 -21.22 -8.38
CA ASP A 30 -11.51 -21.40 -7.56
C ASP A 30 -11.68 -20.27 -6.53
N GLN A 31 -10.58 -19.86 -5.89
CA GLN A 31 -10.58 -18.71 -4.99
C GLN A 31 -10.87 -17.40 -5.72
N GLN A 32 -10.28 -17.20 -6.90
CA GLN A 32 -10.58 -16.03 -7.72
C GLN A 32 -12.06 -16.01 -8.14
N ALA A 33 -12.59 -17.13 -8.64
CA ALA A 33 -13.99 -17.23 -9.05
C ALA A 33 -14.96 -17.00 -7.87
N LEU A 34 -14.62 -17.46 -6.67
CA LEU A 34 -15.39 -17.19 -5.46
C LEU A 34 -15.40 -15.69 -5.14
N LEU A 35 -14.25 -15.03 -5.12
CA LEU A 35 -14.15 -13.59 -4.85
C LEU A 35 -14.89 -12.76 -5.91
N ASP A 36 -14.76 -13.12 -7.20
CA ASP A 36 -15.45 -12.44 -8.29
C ASP A 36 -16.99 -12.56 -8.15
N ARG A 37 -17.50 -13.67 -7.59
CA ARG A 37 -18.94 -13.89 -7.35
C ARG A 37 -19.45 -13.20 -6.09
N GLU A 38 -18.78 -13.40 -4.97
CA GLU A 38 -19.26 -12.96 -3.64
C GLU A 38 -18.93 -11.50 -3.35
N ARG A 39 -17.84 -10.96 -3.92
CA ARG A 39 -17.40 -9.58 -3.73
C ARG A 39 -16.98 -8.95 -5.05
N PRO A 40 -17.95 -8.59 -5.91
CA PRO A 40 -17.65 -7.87 -7.14
C PRO A 40 -16.76 -6.66 -6.85
N GLN A 41 -15.73 -6.44 -7.67
CA GLN A 41 -14.74 -5.37 -7.49
C GLN A 41 -13.73 -5.55 -6.34
N TRP A 42 -13.63 -6.73 -5.73
CA TRP A 42 -12.64 -7.02 -4.67
C TRP A 42 -11.21 -6.58 -5.03
N GLN A 43 -10.82 -6.68 -6.30
CA GLN A 43 -9.50 -6.25 -6.77
C GLN A 43 -9.28 -4.74 -6.65
N CYS A 44 -10.31 -3.94 -6.93
CA CYS A 44 -10.26 -2.48 -6.78
C CYS A 44 -10.24 -2.10 -5.30
N GLU A 45 -11.04 -2.78 -4.49
CA GLU A 45 -11.08 -2.56 -3.05
C GLU A 45 -9.74 -2.88 -2.40
N ALA A 46 -9.16 -4.03 -2.70
CA ALA A 46 -7.82 -4.40 -2.23
C ALA A 46 -6.75 -3.39 -2.68
N ALA A 47 -6.83 -2.89 -3.92
CA ALA A 47 -5.90 -1.87 -4.41
C ALA A 47 -6.03 -0.54 -3.64
N ASN A 48 -7.25 -0.14 -3.27
CA ASN A 48 -7.46 1.06 -2.44
C ASN A 48 -6.92 0.87 -1.02
N LEU A 49 -7.20 -0.27 -0.38
CA LEU A 49 -6.66 -0.61 0.94
C LEU A 49 -5.13 -0.59 0.95
N ILE A 50 -4.50 -1.13 -0.09
CA ILE A 50 -3.04 -1.09 -0.26
C ILE A 50 -2.55 0.34 -0.46
N ALA A 51 -3.24 1.16 -1.25
CA ALA A 51 -2.87 2.55 -1.47
C ALA A 51 -2.96 3.39 -0.17
N GLU A 52 -4.00 3.17 0.63
CA GLU A 52 -4.17 3.78 1.96
C GLU A 52 -3.07 3.33 2.92
N GLY A 53 -2.76 2.03 2.96
CA GLY A 53 -1.67 1.48 3.76
C GLY A 53 -0.31 2.03 3.34
N LEU A 54 -0.06 2.18 2.04
CA LEU A 54 1.16 2.78 1.51
C LEU A 54 1.27 4.26 1.90
N LEU A 55 0.17 5.00 1.80
CA LEU A 55 0.12 6.41 2.23
C LEU A 55 0.44 6.54 3.72
N ALA A 56 -0.14 5.69 4.57
CA ALA A 56 0.14 5.65 5.99
C ALA A 56 1.61 5.29 6.27
N TYR A 57 2.14 4.27 5.59
CA TYR A 57 3.53 3.86 5.72
C TYR A 57 4.49 4.99 5.36
N VAL A 58 4.31 5.65 4.22
CA VAL A 58 5.15 6.78 3.79
C VAL A 58 5.08 7.93 4.79
N THR A 59 3.88 8.20 5.32
CA THR A 59 3.67 9.26 6.30
C THR A 59 4.49 9.00 7.57
N VAL A 60 4.34 7.80 8.16
CA VAL A 60 4.94 7.44 9.45
C VAL A 60 6.43 7.16 9.33
N GLU A 61 6.85 6.43 8.29
CA GLU A 61 8.22 5.92 8.20
C GLU A 61 9.17 6.84 7.44
N MET A 62 8.64 7.78 6.64
CA MET A 62 9.48 8.64 5.79
C MET A 62 9.26 10.12 6.11
N VAL A 63 8.01 10.60 6.07
CA VAL A 63 7.72 12.03 6.21
C VAL A 63 7.91 12.51 7.66
N GLU A 64 7.35 11.81 8.63
CA GLU A 64 7.46 12.20 10.04
C GLU A 64 8.93 12.27 10.52
N PRO A 65 9.80 11.28 10.25
CA PRO A 65 11.22 11.35 10.62
C PRO A 65 11.97 12.49 9.91
N ASP A 66 11.69 12.73 8.64
CA ASP A 66 12.35 13.78 7.84
C ASP A 66 11.99 15.18 8.38
N LEU A 67 10.71 15.40 8.73
CA LEU A 67 10.27 16.63 9.40
C LEU A 67 10.81 16.75 10.83
N ALA A 68 10.95 15.63 11.55
CA ALA A 68 11.52 15.62 12.89
C ALA A 68 13.02 16.01 12.86
N TYR A 69 13.76 15.53 11.86
CA TYR A 69 15.17 15.87 11.66
C TYR A 69 15.36 17.39 11.47
N ASP A 70 14.52 18.03 10.67
CA ASP A 70 14.57 19.48 10.46
C ASP A 70 14.41 20.27 11.78
N ARG A 71 13.64 19.72 12.75
CA ARG A 71 13.47 20.29 14.10
C ARG A 71 14.67 20.04 15.01
N GLU A 72 15.37 18.94 14.84
CA GLU A 72 16.61 18.67 15.57
C GLU A 72 17.73 19.63 15.14
N VAL A 73 17.76 19.98 13.85
CA VAL A 73 18.72 20.94 13.27
C VAL A 73 18.37 22.38 13.63
N ASP A 74 17.09 22.76 13.57
CA ASP A 74 16.57 24.05 14.02
C ASP A 74 15.32 23.87 14.89
N PRO A 75 15.43 23.96 16.24
CA PRO A 75 14.30 23.80 17.14
C PRO A 75 13.15 24.80 16.96
N HIS A 76 13.39 25.92 16.26
CA HIS A 76 12.35 26.92 15.95
C HIS A 76 11.65 26.65 14.61
N ASN A 77 12.17 25.75 13.78
CA ASN A 77 11.53 25.34 12.55
C ASN A 77 10.33 24.45 12.88
N THR A 78 9.12 25.01 12.82
CA THR A 78 7.89 24.24 13.06
C THR A 78 7.32 23.78 11.72
N PRO A 79 7.21 22.47 11.46
CA PRO A 79 6.68 21.96 10.19
C PRO A 79 5.28 22.50 9.91
N THR A 80 5.11 23.04 8.71
CA THR A 80 3.81 23.49 8.22
C THR A 80 3.08 22.39 7.47
N PRO A 81 1.75 22.48 7.28
CA PRO A 81 1.03 21.58 6.38
C PRO A 81 1.59 21.57 4.95
N GLN A 82 2.18 22.68 4.50
CA GLN A 82 2.82 22.78 3.20
C GLN A 82 4.12 21.95 3.15
N ASP A 83 4.91 21.96 4.22
CA ASP A 83 6.12 21.13 4.31
C ASP A 83 5.77 19.65 4.31
N TYR A 84 4.75 19.26 5.08
CA TYR A 84 4.20 17.91 5.06
C TYR A 84 3.75 17.49 3.66
N ALA A 85 2.94 18.32 2.99
CA ALA A 85 2.47 18.02 1.64
C ALA A 85 3.61 17.93 0.62
N ALA A 86 4.65 18.76 0.77
CA ALA A 86 5.83 18.74 -0.09
C ALA A 86 6.64 17.44 0.09
N ARG A 87 6.95 17.05 1.34
CA ARG A 87 7.70 15.80 1.62
C ARG A 87 6.90 14.56 1.23
N LEU A 88 5.61 14.53 1.57
CA LEU A 88 4.71 13.46 1.14
C LEU A 88 4.65 13.37 -0.38
N GLY A 89 4.47 14.51 -1.06
CA GLY A 89 4.46 14.57 -2.52
C GLY A 89 5.75 14.06 -3.15
N ALA A 90 6.91 14.43 -2.61
CA ALA A 90 8.22 13.96 -3.07
C ALA A 90 8.33 12.43 -2.97
N HIS A 91 8.05 11.85 -1.80
CA HIS A 91 8.08 10.39 -1.64
C HIS A 91 7.05 9.65 -2.50
N MET A 92 5.86 10.22 -2.68
CA MET A 92 4.85 9.62 -3.57
C MET A 92 5.30 9.62 -5.03
N MET A 93 6.05 10.64 -5.47
CA MET A 93 6.61 10.68 -6.82
C MET A 93 7.73 9.64 -7.02
N ASP A 94 8.53 9.32 -5.99
CA ASP A 94 9.51 8.23 -6.08
C ASP A 94 8.86 6.89 -6.46
N PHE A 95 7.64 6.61 -6.00
CA PHE A 95 6.90 5.41 -6.41
C PHE A 95 6.52 5.40 -7.89
N VAL A 96 6.32 6.56 -8.51
CA VAL A 96 6.11 6.66 -9.96
C VAL A 96 7.36 6.19 -10.71
N ASP A 97 8.54 6.59 -10.23
CA ASP A 97 9.82 6.17 -10.80
C ASP A 97 10.06 4.66 -10.58
N TYR A 98 9.76 4.13 -9.38
CA TYR A 98 9.87 2.70 -9.08
C TYR A 98 8.94 1.83 -9.92
N ARG A 99 7.81 2.34 -10.42
CA ARG A 99 6.99 1.58 -11.39
C ARG A 99 7.76 1.27 -12.67
N GLY A 100 8.61 2.19 -13.13
CA GLY A 100 9.50 1.95 -14.26
C GLY A 100 10.49 0.84 -13.99
N ASP A 101 11.01 0.77 -12.75
CA ASP A 101 11.97 -0.25 -12.34
C ASP A 101 11.33 -1.63 -12.08
N LEU A 102 10.09 -1.67 -11.59
CA LEU A 102 9.33 -2.92 -11.44
C LEU A 102 9.12 -3.64 -12.79
N VAL A 103 8.93 -2.88 -13.87
CA VAL A 103 8.86 -3.43 -15.23
C VAL A 103 10.20 -4.02 -15.65
N LYS A 104 11.33 -3.44 -15.23
CA LYS A 104 12.67 -3.94 -15.54
C LYS A 104 12.99 -5.23 -14.78
N THR A 105 12.66 -5.31 -13.49
CA THR A 105 12.94 -6.49 -12.64
C THR A 105 12.11 -7.71 -13.03
N ARG A 106 10.84 -7.55 -13.43
CA ARG A 106 10.02 -8.66 -13.97
C ARG A 106 10.61 -9.32 -15.21
N ARG A 107 11.42 -8.60 -16.00
CA ARG A 107 12.12 -9.16 -17.18
C ARG A 107 13.36 -9.97 -16.82
N LEU A 108 13.90 -9.79 -15.62
CA LEU A 108 15.09 -10.52 -15.15
C LEU A 108 14.72 -11.86 -14.49
N GLY A 109 13.49 -12.02 -14.01
CA GLY A 109 13.00 -13.25 -13.36
C GLY A 109 12.33 -14.26 -14.31
N THR A 110 12.36 -14.04 -15.62
CA THR A 110 11.75 -14.91 -16.66
C THR A 110 12.79 -15.61 -17.56
N HIS A 111 14.02 -15.80 -17.06
CA HIS A 111 15.06 -16.61 -17.71
C HIS A 111 15.37 -17.88 -16.91
#